data_AF-A0AAU1API3-F1
#
_entry.id   AF-A0AAU1API3-F1
#
_cell.length_a   1.000
_cell.length_b   1.000
_cell.length_c   1.000
_cell.angle_alpha   90.00
_cell.angle_beta   90.00
_cell.angle_gamma   90.00
#
_symmetry.space_group_name_H-M   'P 1'
#
loop_
_entity.id
_entity.type
_entity.pdbx_description
1 polymer ?
#
loop_
_entity_poly.entity_id
_entity_poly.type
_entity_poly.pdbx_seq_one_letter_code
_entity_poly.pdbx_strand_id
1 'polypeptide(L)'
;MNARNQRPRTASGGATYRSTAYTSLLPWQVRERRFPPTGLGRRGLNPDDVYAFLDRVAADMAAVYAALAESRLETARIKAGLRRRQADQAGARNEEGRA
;
A
#
# COMPACT_ATOMS: atom_id res chain seq x y z
N MET A 1 5.11 -44.27 9.45
CA MET A 1 3.71 -44.10 9.88
C MET A 1 3.42 -42.59 10.03
N ASN A 2 2.61 -42.07 9.11
CA ASN A 2 1.74 -40.87 9.18
C ASN A 2 2.32 -39.52 9.64
N ALA A 3 3.01 -38.82 8.74
CA ALA A 3 3.16 -37.37 8.81
C ALA A 3 1.85 -36.70 8.35
N ARG A 4 1.17 -36.04 9.29
CA ARG A 4 -0.10 -35.35 9.08
C ARG A 4 0.10 -34.18 8.11
N ASN A 5 -0.64 -34.23 7.00
CA ASN A 5 -0.83 -33.12 6.06
C ASN A 5 -1.41 -31.90 6.79
N GLN A 6 -0.55 -30.98 7.22
CA GLN A 6 -0.97 -29.64 7.61
C GLN A 6 -0.87 -28.73 6.39
N ARG A 7 -1.93 -28.76 5.55
CA ARG A 7 -2.16 -27.69 4.57
C ARG A 7 -2.43 -26.40 5.34
N PRO A 8 -1.64 -25.33 5.16
CA PRO A 8 -2.02 -24.03 5.68
C PRO A 8 -3.29 -23.59 4.95
N ARG A 9 -4.41 -23.53 5.68
CA ARG A 9 -5.63 -22.88 5.20
C ARG A 9 -5.30 -21.41 5.01
N THR A 10 -5.12 -20.99 3.76
CA THR A 10 -5.04 -19.58 3.42
C THR A 10 -6.40 -18.97 3.67
N ALA A 11 -6.53 -18.31 4.83
CA ALA A 11 -7.65 -17.46 5.14
C ALA A 11 -7.72 -16.34 4.08
N SER A 12 -8.73 -16.45 3.23
CA SER A 12 -9.22 -15.37 2.39
C SER A 12 -9.71 -14.25 3.30
N GLY A 13 -8.96 -13.17 3.39
CA GLY A 13 -9.32 -12.02 4.22
C GLY A 13 -8.37 -10.85 4.01
N GLY A 14 -8.55 -10.12 2.90
CA GLY A 14 -8.45 -8.65 2.77
C GLY A 14 -7.22 -7.89 3.28
N ALA A 15 -6.21 -8.52 3.87
CA ALA A 15 -4.96 -7.89 4.23
C ALA A 15 -4.05 -8.02 3.02
N THR A 16 -3.89 -6.90 2.30
CA THR A 16 -2.83 -6.71 1.31
C THR A 16 -1.57 -7.48 1.74
N TYR A 17 -1.06 -8.33 0.84
CA TYR A 17 0.22 -9.02 0.96
C TYR A 17 1.32 -7.96 1.15
N ARG A 18 1.50 -7.51 2.39
CA ARG A 18 2.44 -6.49 2.82
C ARG A 18 3.49 -7.17 3.67
N SER A 19 4.19 -8.11 3.06
CA SER A 19 5.50 -8.52 3.54
C SER A 19 6.41 -7.31 3.38
N THR A 20 6.85 -6.72 4.50
CA THR A 20 7.88 -5.66 4.52
C THR A 20 9.19 -6.08 3.83
N ALA A 21 9.37 -7.38 3.63
CA ALA A 21 10.45 -7.98 2.84
C ALA A 21 10.34 -7.69 1.33
N TYR A 22 9.16 -7.34 0.81
CA TYR A 22 8.95 -6.92 -0.57
C TYR A 22 8.46 -5.48 -0.59
N THR A 23 9.30 -4.57 -1.07
CA THR A 23 8.89 -3.19 -1.39
C THR A 23 7.65 -3.25 -2.29
N SER A 24 6.55 -2.63 -1.87
CA SER A 24 5.33 -2.56 -2.67
C SER A 24 5.64 -1.93 -4.03
N LEU A 25 5.12 -2.55 -5.10
CA LEU A 25 5.35 -2.11 -6.46
C LEU A 25 4.76 -0.72 -6.69
N LEU A 26 5.55 0.20 -7.25
CA LEU A 26 5.09 1.55 -7.58
C LEU A 26 4.42 1.58 -8.96
N PRO A 27 3.44 2.49 -9.20
CA PRO A 27 2.74 2.58 -10.48
C PRO A 27 3.67 2.71 -11.69
N TRP A 28 4.72 3.53 -11.60
CA TRP A 28 5.69 3.72 -12.68
C TRP A 28 6.48 2.42 -12.96
N GLN A 29 6.79 1.63 -11.94
CA GLN A 29 7.48 0.35 -12.09
C GLN A 29 6.63 -0.68 -12.85
N VAL A 30 5.29 -0.58 -12.75
CA VAL A 30 4.37 -1.42 -13.53
C VAL A 30 4.40 -1.02 -15.00
N ARG A 31 4.33 0.29 -15.31
CA ARG A 31 4.34 0.81 -16.70
C ARG A 31 5.64 0.50 -17.43
N GLU A 32 6.76 0.59 -16.71
CA GLU A 32 8.08 0.43 -17.30
C GLU A 32 8.52 -1.03 -17.39
N ARG A 33 7.81 -1.96 -16.74
CA ARG A 33 8.16 -3.38 -16.75
C ARG A 33 8.12 -3.93 -18.18
N ARG A 34 9.25 -4.46 -18.63
CA ARG A 34 9.37 -5.17 -19.91
C ARG A 34 9.46 -6.67 -19.66
N PHE A 35 8.76 -7.44 -20.47
CA PHE A 35 8.79 -8.90 -20.43
C PHE A 35 9.57 -9.43 -21.64
N PRO A 36 10.46 -10.41 -21.46
CA PRO A 36 11.13 -11.05 -22.58
C PRO A 36 10.10 -11.85 -23.41
N PRO A 37 10.28 -11.97 -24.73
CA PRO A 37 9.46 -12.83 -25.55
C PRO A 37 9.55 -14.29 -25.10
N THR A 38 8.50 -15.07 -25.33
CA THR A 38 8.52 -16.50 -25.01
C THR A 38 9.53 -17.24 -25.88
N GLY A 39 10.21 -18.24 -25.31
CA GLY A 39 11.17 -19.08 -26.03
C GLY A 39 10.53 -19.86 -27.19
N LEU A 40 11.38 -20.35 -28.10
CA LEU A 40 10.96 -21.07 -29.30
C LEU A 40 10.00 -22.23 -28.97
N GLY A 41 8.92 -22.37 -29.75
CA GLY A 41 7.92 -23.43 -29.58
C GLY A 41 6.87 -23.19 -28.48
N ARG A 42 6.92 -22.05 -27.78
CA ARG A 42 5.89 -21.64 -26.81
C ARG A 42 5.10 -20.44 -27.31
N ARG A 43 3.77 -20.49 -27.16
CA ARG A 43 2.90 -19.32 -27.38
C ARG A 43 2.88 -18.47 -26.12
N GLY A 44 3.20 -17.18 -26.26
CA GLY A 44 3.03 -16.15 -25.24
C GLY A 44 1.74 -15.38 -25.39
N LEU A 45 1.50 -14.47 -24.44
CA LEU A 45 0.46 -13.44 -24.58
C LEU A 45 0.86 -12.42 -25.65
N ASN A 46 -0.13 -11.78 -26.27
CA ASN A 46 0.11 -10.65 -27.16
C ASN A 46 0.75 -9.50 -26.37
N PRO A 47 1.94 -9.02 -26.75
CA PRO A 47 2.61 -7.94 -26.04
C PRO A 47 1.75 -6.68 -25.91
N ASP A 48 1.02 -6.30 -26.96
CA ASP A 48 0.25 -5.06 -26.98
C ASP A 48 -0.90 -5.10 -25.97
N ASP A 49 -1.61 -6.23 -25.91
CA ASP A 49 -2.71 -6.43 -24.94
C ASP A 49 -2.18 -6.42 -23.50
N VAL A 50 -1.00 -7.01 -23.27
CA VAL A 50 -0.34 -7.00 -21.96
C VAL A 50 0.03 -5.58 -21.56
N TYR A 51 0.66 -4.81 -22.46
CA TYR A 51 1.08 -3.45 -22.13
C TYR A 51 -0.11 -2.50 -21.95
N ALA A 52 -1.19 -2.64 -22.73
CA ALA A 52 -2.42 -1.88 -22.54
C ALA A 52 -3.08 -2.18 -21.18
N PHE A 53 -3.10 -3.45 -20.78
CA PHE A 53 -3.60 -3.86 -19.47
C PHE A 53 -2.75 -3.28 -18.34
N LEU A 54 -1.42 -3.36 -18.43
CA LEU A 54 -0.51 -2.84 -17.42
C LEU A 54 -0.58 -1.32 -17.29
N ASP A 55 -0.82 -0.60 -18.38
CA ASP A 55 -1.02 0.85 -18.33
C ASP A 55 -2.25 1.22 -17.50
N ARG A 56 -3.37 0.51 -17.72
CA ARG A 56 -4.60 0.66 -16.93
C ARG A 56 -4.38 0.32 -15.47
N VAL A 57 -3.74 -0.83 -15.18
CA VAL A 57 -3.42 -1.24 -13.80
C VAL A 57 -2.58 -0.16 -13.10
N ALA A 58 -1.59 0.39 -13.78
CA ALA A 58 -0.77 1.45 -13.21
C ALA A 58 -1.56 2.74 -12.96
N ALA A 59 -2.49 3.11 -13.85
CA ALA A 59 -3.39 4.24 -13.63
C ALA A 59 -4.26 4.04 -12.38
N ASP A 60 -4.87 2.86 -12.24
CA ASP A 60 -5.72 2.53 -11.09
C ASP A 60 -4.90 2.51 -9.78
N MET A 61 -3.68 1.97 -9.82
CA MET A 61 -2.76 2.00 -8.67
C MET A 61 -2.38 3.43 -8.28
N ALA A 62 -2.13 4.32 -9.26
CA ALA A 62 -1.82 5.72 -8.99
C ALA A 62 -2.99 6.42 -8.28
N ALA A 63 -4.22 6.17 -8.74
CA ALA A 63 -5.43 6.72 -8.12
C ALA A 63 -5.60 6.24 -6.67
N VAL A 64 -5.42 4.94 -6.41
CA VAL A 64 -5.51 4.39 -5.04
C VAL A 64 -4.43 4.97 -4.13
N TYR A 65 -3.21 5.13 -4.61
CA TYR A 65 -2.11 5.68 -3.80
C TYR A 65 -2.29 7.17 -3.53
N ALA A 66 -2.85 7.93 -4.48
CA ALA A 66 -3.22 9.33 -4.27
C ALA A 66 -4.28 9.47 -3.17
N ALA A 67 -5.38 8.71 -3.28
CA ALA A 67 -6.45 8.70 -2.27
C ALA A 67 -5.93 8.30 -0.86
N LEU A 68 -5.00 7.33 -0.81
CA LEU A 68 -4.37 6.92 0.44
C LEU A 68 -3.46 8.02 1.02
N ALA A 69 -2.73 8.74 0.18
CA ALA A 69 -1.90 9.86 0.60
C ALA A 69 -2.77 10.99 1.19
N GLU A 70 -3.88 11.31 0.53
CA GLU A 70 -4.84 12.32 1.00
C GLU A 70 -5.43 11.94 2.36
N SER A 71 -5.91 10.70 2.53
CA SER A 71 -6.43 10.21 3.81
C SER A 71 -5.42 10.29 4.95
N ARG A 72 -4.14 10.01 4.66
CA ARG A 72 -3.05 10.13 5.64
C ARG A 72 -2.76 11.58 6.00
N LEU A 73 -2.81 12.50 5.03
CA LEU A 73 -2.65 13.93 5.28
C LEU A 73 -3.79 14.47 6.15
N GLU A 74 -5.03 14.08 5.88
CA GLU A 74 -6.18 14.46 6.69
C GLU A 74 -6.03 13.96 8.14
N THR A 75 -5.65 12.69 8.30
CA THR A 75 -5.38 12.11 9.63
C THR A 75 -4.25 12.86 10.35
N ALA A 76 -3.21 13.26 9.63
CA ALA A 76 -2.08 14.01 10.20
C ALA A 76 -2.53 15.40 10.70
N ARG A 77 -3.40 16.10 9.95
CA ARG A 77 -3.96 17.40 10.34
C ARG A 77 -4.80 17.28 11.61
N ILE A 78 -5.68 16.28 11.69
CA ILE A 78 -6.50 16.03 12.89
C ILE A 78 -5.60 15.77 14.11
N LYS A 79 -4.59 14.91 13.95
CA LYS A 79 -3.63 14.62 15.03
C LYS A 79 -2.82 15.85 15.45
N ALA A 80 -2.47 16.74 14.53
CA ALA A 80 -1.76 17.97 14.84
C ALA A 80 -2.64 18.95 15.64
N GLY A 81 -3.91 19.10 15.26
CA GLY A 81 -4.87 19.92 16.00
C GLY A 81 -5.09 19.40 17.43
N LEU A 82 -5.22 18.08 17.60
CA LEU A 82 -5.35 17.47 18.91
C LEU A 82 -4.12 17.72 19.79
N ARG A 83 -2.90 17.57 19.24
CA ARG A 83 -1.66 17.84 19.97
C ARG A 83 -1.55 19.29 20.43
N ARG A 84 -1.91 20.25 19.57
CA ARG A 84 -1.90 21.68 19.93
C ARG A 84 -2.82 21.95 21.12
N ARG A 85 -4.05 21.45 21.07
CA ARG A 85 -5.02 21.60 22.16
C ARG A 85 -4.58 20.93 23.47
N GLN A 86 -3.83 19.82 23.40
CA GLN A 86 -3.26 19.18 24.58
C GLN A 86 -2.13 20.03 25.19
N ALA A 87 -1.30 20.66 24.36
CA ALA A 87 -0.24 21.56 24.82
C ALA A 87 -0.82 22.80 25.52
N ASP A 88 -1.86 23.42 24.94
CA ASP A 88 -2.52 24.60 25.52
C ASP A 88 -3.12 24.28 26.91
N GLN A 89 -3.73 23.10 27.07
CA GLN A 89 -4.26 22.65 28.37
C GLN A 89 -3.17 22.30 29.39
N ALA A 90 -2.03 21.76 28.94
CA ALA A 90 -0.90 21.49 29.82
C ALA A 90 -0.24 22.79 30.32
N GLY A 91 -0.17 23.81 29.46
CA GLY A 91 0.28 25.16 29.82
C GLY A 91 -0.63 25.79 30.89
N ALA A 92 -1.94 25.80 30.65
CA ALA A 92 -2.92 26.35 31.59
C ALA A 92 -2.87 25.68 32.97
N ARG A 93 -2.76 24.35 33.03
CA ARG A 93 -2.61 23.61 34.30
C ARG A 93 -1.32 23.94 35.05
N ASN A 94 -0.23 24.20 34.34
CA ASN A 94 1.06 24.55 34.95
C ASN A 94 1.05 25.98 35.52
N GLU A 95 0.24 26.87 34.97
CA GLU A 95 0.06 28.25 35.46
C GLU A 95 -0.83 28.28 36.71
N GLU A 96 -1.88 27.46 36.76
CA GLU A 96 -2.78 27.33 37.92
C GLU A 96 -2.11 26.69 39.15
N GLY A 97 -1.13 25.79 38.96
CA GLY A 97 -0.37 25.18 40.05
C GLY A 97 0.77 26.04 40.61
N ARG A 98 0.97 27.25 40.08
CA ARG A 98 2.07 28.15 40.46
C ARG A 98 1.62 29.45 41.15
N ALA A 99 0.31 29.61 41.34
CA ALA A 99 -0.32 30.66 42.15
C ALA A 99 -0.70 30.11 43.53
#